data_AF-A0A257JD16-F1
#
_entry.id   AF-A0A257JD16-F1
#
_cell.length_a   1.000
_cell.length_b   1.000
_cell.length_c   1.000
_cell.angle_alpha   90.00
_cell.angle_beta   90.00
_cell.angle_gamma   90.00
#
_symmetry.space_group_name_H-M   'P 1'
#
loop_
_entity.id
_entity.type
_entity.pdbx_description
1 polymer ?
#
loop_
_entity_poly.entity_id
_entity_poly.type
_entity_poly.pdbx_seq_one_letter_code
_entity_poly.pdbx_strand_id
1 'polypeptide(L)'
;MTARAVQRPDRRDSLRAGLAVALGAGFGFAPQRGATQAAAAPPVAWPRVRLMDGRLLEAPALQQRAAVIVFFATTCAYCGRHNQHVQRLLKASADLPLQVLGVAHDRQADAVRRHLAEQGWSFDVTLDEAPLHAVLSAR
;
A
#
# COMPACT_ATOMS: atom_id res chain seq x y z
N MET A 1 8.24 17.52 55.31
CA MET A 1 9.23 17.49 54.22
C MET A 1 8.47 17.53 52.89
N THR A 2 8.36 18.70 52.28
CA THR A 2 7.54 18.94 51.08
C THR A 2 8.43 19.09 49.85
N ALA A 3 8.22 18.23 48.85
CA ALA A 3 8.97 18.25 47.59
C ALA A 3 8.57 19.45 46.71
N ARG A 4 9.56 20.18 46.20
CA ARG A 4 9.39 21.36 45.33
C ARG A 4 9.32 20.89 43.88
N ALA A 5 8.19 21.15 43.21
CA ALA A 5 8.00 20.86 41.80
C ALA A 5 8.97 21.70 40.93
N VAL A 6 9.62 21.05 39.97
CA VAL A 6 10.45 21.70 38.95
C VAL A 6 9.54 22.06 37.77
N GLN A 7 9.26 23.34 37.58
CA GLN A 7 8.57 23.86 36.40
C GLN A 7 9.46 23.73 35.16
N ARG A 8 8.96 23.11 34.08
CA ARG A 8 9.59 23.14 32.76
C ARG A 8 9.02 24.30 31.94
N PRO A 9 9.85 25.17 31.34
CA PRO A 9 9.36 26.26 30.51
C PRO A 9 8.78 25.75 29.17
N ASP A 10 7.73 26.44 28.73
CA ASP A 10 6.89 26.12 27.57
C ASP A 10 7.63 26.40 26.25
N ARG A 11 7.50 25.50 25.27
CA ARG A 11 8.25 25.47 24.00
C ARG A 11 7.72 26.47 22.95
N ARG A 12 6.99 27.50 23.36
CA ARG A 12 6.17 28.32 22.45
C ARG A 12 6.70 29.73 22.17
N ASP A 13 7.78 30.15 22.83
CA ASP A 13 8.29 31.53 22.72
C ASP A 13 9.47 31.71 21.73
N SER A 14 9.88 30.67 21.01
CA SER A 14 11.07 30.72 20.14
C SER A 14 10.74 30.94 18.65
N LEU A 15 9.75 31.76 18.33
CA LEU A 15 9.40 32.10 16.93
C LEU A 15 9.36 33.61 16.69
N ARG A 16 10.35 34.38 17.14
CA ARG A 16 10.56 35.76 16.68
C ARG A 16 12.03 36.18 16.79
N ALA A 17 12.82 35.92 15.75
CA ALA A 17 13.94 36.79 15.34
C ALA A 17 14.67 36.19 14.13
N GLY A 18 14.87 37.00 13.09
CA GLY A 18 15.90 36.72 12.09
C GLY A 18 15.46 36.83 10.63
N LEU A 19 14.94 38.00 10.21
CA LEU A 19 14.99 38.39 8.81
C LEU A 19 16.43 38.85 8.51
N ALA A 20 17.25 37.98 7.93
CA ALA A 20 18.55 38.36 7.38
C ALA A 20 18.54 38.07 5.88
N VAL A 21 18.43 39.14 5.09
CA VAL A 21 18.60 39.11 3.63
C VAL A 21 20.10 39.00 3.34
N ALA A 22 20.56 37.79 2.99
CA ALA A 22 21.87 37.59 2.40
C ALA A 22 21.76 37.73 0.87
N LEU A 23 22.10 38.92 0.37
CA LEU A 23 22.32 39.16 -1.06
C LEU A 23 23.69 38.57 -1.46
N GLY A 24 23.67 37.62 -2.39
CA GLY A 24 24.79 37.37 -3.31
C GLY A 24 25.85 36.36 -2.87
N ALA A 25 25.62 35.09 -3.17
CA ALA A 25 26.65 34.17 -3.64
C ALA A 25 25.98 33.19 -4.61
N GLY A 26 26.49 33.11 -5.84
CA GLY A 26 25.82 32.49 -6.97
C GLY A 26 25.37 31.06 -6.72
N PHE A 27 24.06 30.84 -6.74
CA PHE A 27 23.51 29.53 -7.05
C PHE A 27 23.80 29.27 -8.53
N GLY A 28 24.92 28.59 -8.79
CA GLY A 28 25.15 27.99 -10.10
C GLY A 28 23.95 27.10 -10.42
N PHE A 29 23.23 27.43 -11.48
CA PHE A 29 22.27 26.51 -12.11
C PHE A 29 23.08 25.31 -12.61
N ALA A 30 23.29 24.32 -11.74
CA ALA A 30 23.70 23.01 -12.21
C ALA A 30 22.56 22.52 -13.11
N PRO A 31 22.82 22.18 -14.37
CA PRO A 31 21.79 21.61 -15.22
C PRO A 31 21.27 20.37 -14.51
N GLN A 32 19.98 20.38 -14.17
CA GLN A 32 19.33 19.20 -13.65
C GLN A 32 19.47 18.15 -14.74
N ARG A 33 20.24 17.10 -14.47
CA ARG A 33 20.26 15.92 -15.33
C ARG A 33 18.80 15.48 -15.39
N GLY A 34 18.17 15.68 -16.55
CA GLY A 34 16.78 15.30 -16.77
C GLY A 34 16.63 13.86 -16.33
N ALA A 35 15.62 13.59 -15.50
CA ALA A 35 15.29 12.23 -15.13
C ALA A 35 15.12 11.44 -16.43
N THR A 36 16.04 10.52 -16.69
CA THR A 36 15.87 9.57 -17.79
C THR A 36 14.60 8.81 -17.47
N GLN A 37 13.58 8.98 -18.30
CA GLN A 37 12.34 8.23 -18.16
C GLN A 37 12.71 6.76 -18.24
N ALA A 38 12.59 6.04 -17.11
CA ALA A 38 12.76 4.61 -17.11
C ALA A 38 11.81 4.04 -18.17
N ALA A 39 12.33 3.15 -19.02
CA ALA A 39 11.51 2.49 -20.01
C ALA A 39 10.30 1.85 -19.31
N ALA A 40 9.11 2.06 -19.87
CA ALA A 40 7.90 1.47 -19.31
C ALA A 40 8.08 -0.06 -19.23
N ALA A 41 7.81 -0.64 -18.07
CA ALA A 41 7.81 -2.08 -17.92
C ALA A 41 6.79 -2.69 -18.89
N PRO A 42 7.05 -3.90 -19.44
CA PRO A 42 6.07 -4.58 -20.28
C PRO A 42 4.77 -4.79 -19.50
N PRO A 43 3.60 -4.76 -20.16
CA PRO A 43 2.33 -4.98 -19.47
C PRO A 43 2.30 -6.33 -18.74
N VAL A 44 1.50 -6.41 -17.68
CA VAL A 44 1.28 -7.67 -16.96
C VAL A 44 0.30 -8.54 -17.75
N ALA A 45 0.75 -9.75 -18.12
CA ALA A 45 -0.10 -10.77 -18.69
C ALA A 45 -0.95 -11.40 -17.57
N TRP A 46 -2.00 -10.69 -17.14
CA TRP A 46 -2.82 -11.11 -16.01
C TRP A 46 -3.45 -12.50 -16.25
N PRO A 47 -3.29 -13.46 -15.31
CA PRO A 47 -3.99 -14.74 -15.40
C PRO A 47 -5.47 -14.55 -15.06
N ARG A 48 -6.30 -15.50 -15.49
CA ARG A 48 -7.64 -15.68 -14.95
C ARG A 48 -7.54 -16.30 -13.56
N VAL A 49 -8.23 -15.74 -12.57
CA VAL A 49 -8.27 -16.27 -11.20
C VAL A 49 -9.70 -16.39 -10.69
N ARG A 50 -9.94 -17.36 -9.81
CA ARG A 50 -11.21 -17.59 -9.12
C ARG A 50 -11.19 -16.91 -7.76
N LEU A 51 -12.14 -16.02 -7.54
CA LEU A 51 -12.32 -15.34 -6.27
C LEU A 51 -13.05 -16.24 -5.27
N MET A 52 -12.90 -15.93 -3.98
CA MET A 52 -13.52 -16.67 -2.88
C MET A 52 -15.05 -16.60 -2.85
N ASP A 53 -15.65 -15.63 -3.51
CA ASP A 53 -17.10 -15.51 -3.72
C ASP A 53 -17.60 -16.29 -4.96
N GLY A 54 -16.70 -16.97 -5.68
CA GLY A 54 -17.00 -17.78 -6.86
C GLY A 54 -16.88 -17.04 -8.19
N ARG A 55 -16.78 -15.70 -8.19
CA ARG A 55 -16.56 -14.93 -9.42
C ARG A 55 -15.21 -15.27 -10.06
N LEU A 56 -15.14 -15.15 -11.38
CA LEU A 56 -13.89 -15.19 -12.12
C LEU A 56 -13.43 -13.77 -12.39
N LEU A 57 -12.20 -13.45 -11.99
CA LEU A 57 -11.53 -12.21 -12.34
C LEU A 57 -10.72 -12.45 -13.61
N GLU A 58 -11.10 -11.75 -14.68
CA GLU A 58 -10.44 -11.88 -15.99
C GLU A 58 -9.41 -10.77 -16.23
N ALA A 59 -8.41 -11.08 -17.07
CA ALA A 59 -7.33 -10.16 -17.42
C ALA A 59 -7.80 -8.77 -17.88
N PRO A 60 -8.85 -8.62 -18.72
CA PRO A 60 -9.30 -7.30 -19.17
C PRO A 60 -9.77 -6.39 -18.03
N ALA A 61 -10.35 -6.97 -16.96
CA ALA A 61 -10.81 -6.19 -15.80
C ALA A 61 -9.66 -5.55 -15.02
N LEU A 62 -8.46 -6.15 -15.08
CA LEU A 62 -7.24 -5.63 -14.45
C LEU A 62 -6.46 -4.68 -15.37
N GLN A 63 -6.63 -4.77 -16.68
CA GLN A 63 -5.89 -3.92 -17.64
C GLN A 63 -6.38 -2.47 -17.67
N GLN A 64 -7.64 -2.22 -17.31
CA GLN A 64 -8.24 -0.88 -17.30
C GLN A 64 -8.22 -0.22 -15.92
N ARG A 65 -7.53 -0.83 -14.95
CA ARG A 65 -7.52 -0.42 -13.54
C ARG A 65 -6.10 -0.47 -12.99
N ALA A 66 -5.82 0.39 -12.01
CA ALA A 66 -4.67 0.13 -11.15
C ALA A 66 -4.96 -1.14 -10.33
N ALA A 67 -3.93 -1.94 -10.06
CA ALA A 67 -4.08 -3.19 -9.31
C ALA A 67 -3.08 -3.24 -8.15
N VAL A 68 -3.58 -3.50 -6.94
CA VAL A 68 -2.78 -3.77 -5.74
C VAL A 68 -2.98 -5.24 -5.38
N ILE A 69 -1.91 -6.02 -5.50
CA ILE A 69 -1.89 -7.46 -5.23
C ILE A 69 -1.13 -7.70 -3.94
N VAL A 70 -1.77 -8.37 -2.98
CA VAL A 70 -1.19 -8.61 -1.65
C VAL A 70 -1.17 -10.11 -1.37
N PHE A 71 0.01 -10.69 -1.39
CA PHE A 71 0.22 -12.09 -0.98
C PHE A 71 0.24 -12.17 0.55
N PHE A 72 -0.53 -13.07 1.14
CA PHE A 72 -0.63 -13.20 2.59
C PHE A 72 -0.96 -14.64 3.03
N ALA A 73 -0.86 -14.86 4.34
CA ALA A 73 -1.39 -16.06 5.00
C ALA A 73 -2.23 -15.63 6.21
N THR A 74 -3.30 -16.36 6.51
CA THR A 74 -4.20 -16.03 7.65
C THR A 74 -3.49 -16.08 9.01
N THR A 75 -2.41 -16.86 9.12
CA THR A 75 -1.60 -17.03 10.33
C THR A 75 -0.46 -16.00 10.45
N CYS A 76 -0.26 -15.15 9.45
CA CYS A 76 0.80 -14.17 9.41
C CYS A 76 0.40 -12.88 10.16
N ALA A 77 0.97 -12.66 11.35
CA ALA A 77 0.65 -11.48 12.16
C ALA A 77 0.98 -10.13 11.49
N TYR A 78 2.06 -10.07 10.70
CA TYR A 78 2.37 -8.89 9.90
C TYR A 78 1.27 -8.62 8.87
N CYS A 79 0.85 -9.67 8.16
CA CYS A 79 -0.16 -9.60 7.13
C CYS A 79 -1.49 -9.09 7.71
N GLY A 80 -1.87 -9.54 8.91
CA GLY A 80 -3.02 -9.00 9.63
C GLY A 80 -2.96 -7.48 9.82
N ARG A 81 -1.86 -6.95 10.35
CA ARG A 81 -1.68 -5.50 10.54
C ARG A 81 -1.63 -4.76 9.21
N HIS A 82 -0.91 -5.29 8.23
CA HIS A 82 -0.79 -4.70 6.91
C HIS A 82 -2.15 -4.61 6.20
N ASN A 83 -2.93 -5.69 6.21
CA ASN A 83 -4.21 -5.78 5.51
C ASN A 83 -5.28 -4.85 6.11
N GLN A 84 -5.16 -4.43 7.38
CA GLN A 84 -5.98 -3.34 7.92
C GLN A 84 -5.77 -2.01 7.16
N HIS A 85 -4.53 -1.73 6.71
CA HIS A 85 -4.25 -0.57 5.86
C HIS A 85 -4.75 -0.78 4.44
N VAL A 86 -4.60 -1.98 3.89
CA VAL A 86 -5.14 -2.34 2.56
C VAL A 86 -6.67 -2.16 2.52
N GLN A 87 -7.38 -2.59 3.57
CA GLN A 87 -8.81 -2.38 3.70
C GLN A 87 -9.17 -0.89 3.76
N ARG A 88 -8.38 -0.07 4.43
CA ARG A 88 -8.56 1.40 4.45
C ARG A 88 -8.30 2.01 3.07
N LEU A 89 -7.28 1.55 2.35
CA LEU A 89 -7.00 1.97 0.97
C LEU A 89 -8.20 1.67 0.06
N LEU A 90 -8.76 0.47 0.12
CA LEU A 90 -9.95 0.11 -0.66
C LEU A 90 -11.09 1.09 -0.41
N LYS A 91 -11.41 1.35 0.87
CA LYS A 91 -12.49 2.27 1.26
C LYS A 91 -12.23 3.69 0.77
N ALA A 92 -11.00 4.17 0.89
CA ALA A 92 -10.61 5.52 0.46
C ALA A 92 -10.56 5.67 -1.07
N SER A 93 -10.51 4.56 -1.81
CA SER A 93 -10.38 4.53 -3.27
C SER A 93 -11.66 4.10 -3.98
N ALA A 94 -12.82 4.15 -3.30
CA ALA A 94 -14.09 3.64 -3.82
C ALA A 94 -14.51 4.26 -5.16
N ASP A 95 -14.15 5.53 -5.39
CA ASP A 95 -14.46 6.26 -6.62
C ASP A 95 -13.35 6.18 -7.68
N LEU A 96 -12.27 5.44 -7.40
CA LEU A 96 -11.12 5.29 -8.31
C LEU A 96 -11.19 3.92 -9.02
N PRO A 97 -10.64 3.83 -10.25
CA PRO A 97 -10.50 2.56 -10.96
C PRO A 97 -9.36 1.72 -10.35
N LEU A 98 -9.51 1.28 -9.10
CA LEU A 98 -8.56 0.46 -8.35
C LEU A 98 -9.14 -0.93 -8.08
N GLN A 99 -8.38 -1.97 -8.41
CA GLN A 99 -8.62 -3.33 -7.94
C GLN A 99 -7.66 -3.63 -6.79
N VAL A 100 -8.19 -4.10 -5.66
CA VAL A 100 -7.40 -4.69 -4.58
C VAL A 100 -7.68 -6.18 -4.55
N LEU A 101 -6.63 -7.00 -4.63
CA LEU A 101 -6.72 -8.46 -4.61
C LEU A 101 -5.78 -9.03 -3.55
N GLY A 102 -6.35 -9.68 -2.55
CA GLY A 102 -5.60 -10.55 -1.64
C GLY A 102 -5.37 -11.92 -2.25
N VAL A 103 -4.15 -12.44 -2.13
CA VAL A 103 -3.76 -13.77 -2.59
C VAL A 103 -3.36 -14.56 -1.35
N ALA A 104 -4.23 -15.44 -0.88
CA ALA A 104 -3.96 -16.22 0.32
C ALA A 104 -3.18 -17.49 -0.03
N HIS A 105 -2.07 -17.74 0.67
CA HIS A 105 -1.25 -18.95 0.56
C HIS A 105 -1.89 -20.17 1.26
N ASP A 106 -2.95 -19.93 2.03
CA ASP A 106 -3.63 -20.96 2.84
C ASP A 106 -4.27 -22.04 1.96
N ARG A 107 -4.18 -23.30 2.39
CA ARG A 107 -4.76 -24.44 1.65
C ARG A 107 -6.27 -24.58 1.82
N GLN A 108 -6.81 -24.08 2.93
CA GLN A 108 -8.20 -24.32 3.33
C GLN A 108 -9.06 -23.08 3.11
N ALA A 109 -9.91 -23.10 2.08
CA ALA A 109 -10.77 -21.98 1.72
C ALA A 109 -11.71 -21.55 2.87
N ASP A 110 -12.22 -22.49 3.66
CA ASP A 110 -13.08 -22.18 4.81
C ASP A 110 -12.35 -21.42 5.91
N ALA A 111 -11.07 -21.71 6.14
CA ALA A 111 -10.26 -20.98 7.12
C ALA A 111 -10.05 -19.53 6.65
N VAL A 112 -9.77 -19.33 5.37
CA VAL A 112 -9.65 -17.99 4.77
C VAL A 112 -10.97 -17.23 4.87
N ARG A 113 -12.10 -17.83 4.45
CA ARG A 113 -13.42 -17.19 4.55
C ARG A 113 -13.74 -16.73 5.97
N ARG A 114 -13.50 -17.61 6.95
CA ARG A 114 -13.73 -17.30 8.36
C ARG A 114 -12.84 -16.16 8.84
N HIS A 115 -11.55 -16.20 8.50
CA HIS A 115 -10.62 -15.12 8.83
C HIS A 115 -11.06 -13.78 8.23
N LEU A 116 -11.44 -13.74 6.95
CA LEU A 116 -11.93 -12.51 6.31
C LEU A 116 -13.17 -11.95 7.02
N ALA A 117 -14.10 -12.83 7.41
CA ALA A 117 -15.29 -12.45 8.17
C ALA A 117 -14.95 -11.92 9.57
N GLU A 118 -14.07 -12.59 10.32
CA GLU A 118 -13.59 -12.17 11.64
C GLU A 118 -12.88 -10.81 11.59
N GLN A 119 -12.11 -10.56 10.55
CA GLN A 119 -11.40 -9.29 10.36
C GLN A 119 -12.27 -8.18 9.74
N GLY A 120 -13.45 -8.51 9.21
CA GLY A 120 -14.32 -7.58 8.50
C GLY A 120 -13.70 -7.01 7.22
N TRP A 121 -12.86 -7.80 6.54
CA TRP A 121 -12.25 -7.41 5.27
C TRP A 121 -13.18 -7.68 4.09
N SER A 122 -13.17 -6.77 3.12
CA SER A 122 -14.08 -6.72 1.98
C SER A 122 -13.38 -6.56 0.63
N PHE A 123 -12.03 -6.56 0.59
CA PHE A 123 -11.32 -6.66 -0.68
C PHE A 123 -11.47 -8.07 -1.26
N ASP A 124 -11.40 -8.18 -2.58
CA ASP A 124 -11.47 -9.47 -3.26
C ASP A 124 -10.30 -10.36 -2.84
N VAL A 125 -10.53 -11.66 -2.66
CA VAL A 125 -9.49 -12.63 -2.28
C VAL A 125 -9.56 -13.86 -3.18
N THR A 126 -8.40 -14.42 -3.51
CA THR A 126 -8.25 -15.68 -4.25
C THR A 126 -7.24 -16.61 -3.55
N LEU A 127 -7.32 -17.92 -3.87
CA LEU A 127 -6.30 -18.92 -3.54
C LEU A 127 -5.43 -19.28 -4.75
N ASP A 128 -5.66 -18.66 -5.92
CA ASP A 128 -4.92 -18.95 -7.15
C ASP A 128 -3.55 -18.25 -7.14
N GLU A 129 -2.69 -18.63 -6.19
CA GLU A 129 -1.39 -18.02 -5.98
C GLU A 129 -0.39 -18.33 -7.09
N ALA A 130 -0.27 -19.60 -7.48
CA ALA A 130 0.70 -20.06 -8.47
C ALA A 130 0.65 -19.25 -9.79
N PRO A 131 -0.52 -19.05 -10.44
CA PRO A 131 -0.58 -18.27 -11.67
C PRO A 131 -0.24 -16.79 -11.45
N LEU A 132 -0.56 -16.20 -10.29
CA LEU A 132 -0.23 -14.80 -9.99
C LEU A 132 1.26 -14.62 -9.69
N HIS A 133 1.86 -15.52 -8.93
CA HIS A 133 3.30 -15.51 -8.64
C HIS A 133 4.11 -15.62 -9.93
N ALA A 134 3.70 -16.48 -10.87
CA ALA A 134 4.39 -16.67 -12.15
C ALA A 134 4.55 -15.38 -12.97
N VAL A 135 3.60 -14.44 -12.88
CA VAL A 135 3.61 -13.21 -13.69
C VAL A 135 4.11 -11.97 -12.94
N LEU A 136 4.16 -12.01 -11.61
CA LEU A 136 4.53 -10.87 -10.75
C LEU A 136 5.93 -10.99 -10.12
N SER A 137 6.45 -12.19 -9.88
CA SER A 137 7.73 -12.36 -9.17
C SER A 137 8.98 -12.24 -10.06
N ALA A 138 8.81 -12.25 -11.37
CA ALA A 138 9.91 -12.21 -12.35
C ALA A 138 10.25 -10.80 -12.85
N ARG A 139 9.84 -9.75 -12.12
CA ARG A 139 9.88 -8.36 -12.57
C ARG A 139 10.77 -7.49 -11.71
#